data_AF-A0A7S3IAA5-F1
#
_entry.id   AF-A0A7S3IAA5-F1
#
_cell.length_a   1.000
_cell.length_b   1.000
_cell.length_c   1.000
_cell.angle_alpha   90.00
_cell.angle_beta   90.00
_cell.angle_gamma   90.00
#
_symmetry.space_group_name_H-M   'P 1'
#
loop_
_entity.id
_entity.type
_entity.pdbx_description
1 polymer ?
#
loop_
_entity_poly.entity_id
_entity_poly.type
_entity_poly.pdbx_seq_one_letter_code
_entity_poly.pdbx_strand_id
1 'polypeptide(L)'
;MGNSAIKNQIFLAITANDPIKLKSILQRYPNFLNEPISDDQKTNSVTRAAYLGKPHILATLAELGADLNRPGGSDISALMWSAARGHVECCKFLLDFGVNPDQVGPFDMTAIDFAILYGWYNTAYFLYSYGIRPTKTTEEFEEIRQKKGTLWVDFSGLLISLEKMVPPEESFCFTIPPEEPEELLVDPVPDPNETWKSWFRRVLEFEEP
;
A
#
# COMPACT_ATOMS: atom_id res chain seq x y z
N MET A 1 22.13 27.61 9.42
CA MET A 1 21.34 26.83 10.41
C MET A 1 19.83 27.09 10.35
N GLY A 2 19.35 28.25 9.87
CA GLY A 2 17.91 28.58 9.87
C GLY A 2 17.00 27.69 8.99
N ASN A 3 17.41 27.35 7.76
CA ASN A 3 16.54 26.64 6.81
C ASN A 3 16.22 25.21 7.27
N SER A 4 17.19 24.46 7.79
CA SER A 4 16.96 23.10 8.33
C SER A 4 16.03 23.14 9.55
N ALA A 5 16.14 24.15 10.43
CA ALA A 5 15.24 24.31 11.56
C ALA A 5 13.79 24.57 11.12
N ILE A 6 13.57 25.40 10.09
CA ILE A 6 12.23 25.67 9.54
C ILE A 6 11.65 24.40 8.90
N LYS A 7 12.45 23.68 8.10
CA LYS A 7 12.04 22.40 7.52
C LYS A 7 11.63 21.40 8.60
N ASN A 8 12.39 21.30 9.69
CA ASN A 8 12.04 20.47 10.85
C ASN A 8 10.74 20.92 11.53
N GLN A 9 10.47 22.23 11.64
CA GLN A 9 9.20 22.73 12.18
C GLN A 9 8.01 22.36 11.29
N ILE A 10 8.15 22.47 9.97
CA ILE A 10 7.15 22.04 8.98
C ILE A 10 6.92 20.54 9.12
N PHE A 11 7.99 19.75 9.17
CA PHE A 11 7.92 18.31 9.37
C PHE A 11 7.12 17.95 10.62
N LEU A 12 7.45 18.58 11.75
CA LEU A 12 6.78 18.36 13.03
C LEU A 12 5.29 18.73 12.98
N ALA A 13 4.94 19.86 12.36
CA ALA A 13 3.55 20.29 12.22
C ALA A 13 2.73 19.30 11.39
N ILE A 14 3.30 18.76 10.30
CA ILE A 14 2.65 17.73 9.48
C ILE A 14 2.48 16.42 10.28
N THR A 15 3.52 16.00 11.03
CA THR A 15 3.43 14.78 11.85
C THR A 15 2.43 14.91 13.00
N ALA A 16 2.32 16.10 13.59
CA ALA A 16 1.36 16.40 14.65
C ALA A 16 -0.08 16.60 14.15
N ASN A 17 -0.28 16.70 12.82
CA ASN A 17 -1.56 17.03 12.20
C ASN A 17 -2.10 18.41 12.64
N ASP A 18 -1.21 19.41 12.73
CA ASP A 18 -1.54 20.79 13.13
C ASP A 18 -1.67 21.73 11.91
N PRO A 19 -2.86 21.86 11.28
CA PRO A 19 -3.05 22.69 10.09
C PRO A 19 -2.81 24.19 10.35
N ILE A 20 -3.18 24.68 11.53
CA ILE A 20 -3.05 26.10 11.91
C ILE A 20 -1.58 26.48 12.00
N LYS A 21 -0.78 25.65 12.69
CA LYS A 21 0.66 25.88 12.86
C LYS A 21 1.36 25.81 11.51
N LEU A 22 1.04 24.81 10.69
CA LEU A 22 1.56 24.68 9.34
C LEU A 22 1.26 25.92 8.49
N LYS A 23 0.01 26.39 8.49
CA LYS A 23 -0.43 27.58 7.75
C LYS A 23 0.32 28.83 8.20
N SER A 24 0.52 29.02 9.51
CA SER A 24 1.27 30.16 10.05
C SER A 24 2.74 30.18 9.61
N ILE A 25 3.38 29.00 9.54
CA ILE A 25 4.79 28.87 9.14
C ILE A 25 4.94 29.14 7.64
N LEU A 26 4.08 28.54 6.81
CA LEU A 26 4.15 28.67 5.36
C LEU A 26 3.74 30.06 4.85
N GLN A 27 2.82 30.75 5.53
CA GLN A 27 2.52 32.15 5.24
C GLN A 27 3.73 33.06 5.50
N ARG A 28 4.52 32.76 6.54
CA ARG A 28 5.74 33.52 6.85
C ARG A 28 6.90 33.17 5.91
N TYR A 29 6.96 31.93 5.43
CA TYR A 29 8.02 31.44 4.56
C TYR A 29 7.46 30.69 3.33
N PRO A 30 6.94 31.41 2.32
CA PRO A 30 6.29 30.79 1.16
C PRO A 30 7.25 29.99 0.28
N ASN A 31 8.54 30.27 0.33
CA ASN A 31 9.57 29.58 -0.46
C ASN A 31 9.62 28.07 -0.14
N PHE A 32 9.27 27.67 1.09
CA PHE A 32 9.31 26.26 1.51
C PHE A 32 8.08 25.43 1.12
N LEU A 33 7.09 26.02 0.44
CA LEU A 33 5.82 25.34 0.13
C LEU A 33 6.03 24.10 -0.75
N ASN A 34 6.81 24.24 -1.81
CA ASN A 34 7.11 23.19 -2.78
C ASN A 34 8.51 22.59 -2.59
N GLU A 35 9.31 23.13 -1.67
CA GLU A 35 10.63 22.56 -1.39
C GLU A 35 10.51 21.24 -0.61
N PRO A 36 11.44 20.30 -0.83
CA PRO A 36 11.52 19.11 -0.02
C PRO A 36 11.94 19.45 1.40
N ILE A 37 11.26 18.80 2.34
CA ILE A 37 11.42 18.97 3.78
C ILE A 37 12.65 18.22 4.28
N SER A 38 12.91 17.02 3.76
CA SER A 38 14.11 16.27 4.13
C SER A 38 15.33 16.77 3.36
N ASP A 39 16.49 16.74 4.02
CA ASP A 39 17.78 17.08 3.41
C ASP A 39 18.13 16.12 2.26
N ASP A 40 17.69 14.85 2.36
CA ASP A 40 17.80 13.84 1.30
C ASP A 40 17.01 14.18 0.02
N GLN A 41 16.24 15.27 0.01
CA GLN A 41 15.31 15.70 -1.06
C GLN A 41 14.21 14.69 -1.39
N LYS A 42 14.07 13.62 -0.59
CA LYS A 42 13.13 12.52 -0.85
C LYS A 42 11.70 12.80 -0.42
N THR A 43 11.45 13.81 0.42
CA THR A 43 10.12 14.03 1.00
C THR A 43 9.67 15.47 0.84
N ASN A 44 8.50 15.65 0.22
CA ASN A 44 7.82 16.93 0.10
C ASN A 44 6.75 17.02 1.20
N SER A 45 6.26 18.24 1.45
CA SER A 45 5.15 18.51 2.38
C SER A 45 3.90 17.70 2.03
N VAL A 46 3.51 17.74 0.76
CA VAL A 46 2.34 17.03 0.23
C VAL A 46 2.51 15.52 0.33
N THR A 47 3.63 14.97 -0.14
CA THR A 47 3.86 13.51 -0.13
C THR A 47 3.97 12.97 1.28
N ARG A 48 4.52 13.75 2.23
CA ARG A 48 4.54 13.39 3.65
C ARG A 48 3.14 13.39 4.27
N ALA A 49 2.31 14.37 3.94
CA ALA A 49 0.92 14.44 4.43
C ALA A 49 0.09 13.27 3.90
N ALA A 50 0.23 12.92 2.62
CA ALA A 50 -0.41 11.77 2.00
C ALA A 50 0.11 10.44 2.61
N TYR A 51 1.42 10.32 2.83
CA TYR A 51 2.02 9.19 3.54
C TYR A 51 1.44 9.00 4.95
N LEU A 52 1.15 10.08 5.68
CA LEU A 52 0.60 9.99 7.03
C LEU A 52 -0.93 9.90 7.08
N GLY A 53 -1.61 9.96 5.93
CA GLY A 53 -3.07 9.92 5.87
C GLY A 53 -3.73 11.16 6.48
N LYS A 54 -3.18 12.36 6.25
CA LYS A 54 -3.66 13.62 6.86
C LYS A 54 -4.37 14.51 5.83
N PRO A 55 -5.69 14.29 5.55
CA PRO A 55 -6.41 15.07 4.55
C PRO A 55 -6.54 16.55 4.92
N HIS A 56 -6.67 16.89 6.21
CA HIS A 56 -6.72 18.29 6.66
C HIS A 56 -5.43 19.06 6.36
N ILE A 57 -4.28 18.39 6.48
CA ILE A 57 -3.00 18.99 6.12
C ILE A 57 -2.94 19.21 4.60
N LEU A 58 -3.36 18.22 3.80
CA LEU A 58 -3.46 18.36 2.35
C LEU A 58 -4.38 19.52 1.94
N ALA A 59 -5.52 19.69 2.62
CA ALA A 59 -6.41 20.84 2.45
C ALA A 59 -5.70 22.16 2.68
N THR A 60 -5.01 22.32 3.82
CA THR A 60 -4.26 23.56 4.07
C THR A 60 -3.11 23.80 3.10
N LEU A 61 -2.43 22.76 2.63
CA LEU A 61 -1.37 22.91 1.62
C LEU A 61 -1.96 23.34 0.28
N ALA A 62 -3.09 22.77 -0.12
CA ALA A 62 -3.80 23.14 -1.35
C ALA A 62 -4.33 24.58 -1.29
N GLU A 63 -4.90 25.02 -0.16
CA GLU A 63 -5.31 26.41 0.07
C GLU A 63 -4.16 27.42 -0.10
N LEU A 64 -2.94 27.01 0.24
CA LEU A 64 -1.74 27.84 0.11
C LEU A 64 -1.13 27.81 -1.31
N GLY A 65 -1.71 27.02 -2.22
CA GLY A 65 -1.23 26.87 -3.60
C GLY A 65 -0.06 25.90 -3.74
N ALA A 66 0.05 24.90 -2.87
CA ALA A 66 1.06 23.85 -3.02
C ALA A 66 0.79 23.02 -4.29
N ASP A 67 1.86 22.64 -4.98
CA ASP A 67 1.75 21.75 -6.14
C ASP A 67 1.53 20.30 -5.67
N LEU A 68 0.29 19.83 -5.78
CA LEU A 68 -0.11 18.48 -5.38
C LEU A 68 0.39 17.38 -6.34
N ASN A 69 0.71 17.74 -7.58
CA ASN A 69 1.19 16.82 -8.61
C ASN A 69 2.70 16.57 -8.50
N ARG A 70 3.42 17.36 -7.71
CA ARG A 70 4.88 17.24 -7.59
C ARG A 70 5.24 15.91 -6.90
N PRO A 71 5.90 14.98 -7.61
CA PRO A 71 6.33 13.73 -6.98
C PRO A 71 7.39 13.99 -5.92
N GLY A 72 7.43 13.08 -4.94
CA GLY A 72 8.48 13.05 -3.93
C GLY A 72 9.75 12.41 -4.47
N GLY A 73 10.60 11.93 -3.57
CA GLY A 73 11.72 11.07 -3.93
C GLY A 73 11.24 9.77 -4.58
N SER A 74 12.03 9.30 -5.55
CA SER A 74 11.76 8.09 -6.34
C SER A 74 10.52 8.20 -7.25
N ASP A 75 10.15 9.42 -7.67
CA ASP A 75 9.03 9.68 -8.58
C ASP A 75 7.66 9.19 -8.07
N ILE A 76 7.52 9.03 -6.75
CA ILE A 76 6.27 8.62 -6.12
C ILE A 76 5.42 9.85 -5.80
N SER A 77 4.24 9.93 -6.39
CA SER A 77 3.29 11.03 -6.17
C SER A 77 2.56 10.94 -4.83
N ALA A 78 1.91 12.03 -4.42
CA ALA A 78 1.08 12.03 -3.21
C ALA A 78 -0.06 11.00 -3.30
N LEU A 79 -0.70 10.87 -4.48
CA LEU A 79 -1.80 9.93 -4.70
C LEU A 79 -1.32 8.46 -4.60
N MET A 80 -0.12 8.15 -5.10
CA MET A 80 0.48 6.82 -4.93
C MET A 80 0.74 6.50 -3.46
N TRP A 81 1.27 7.45 -2.68
CA TRP A 81 1.53 7.23 -1.25
C TRP A 81 0.25 7.02 -0.44
N SER A 82 -0.82 7.75 -0.75
CA SER A 82 -2.12 7.53 -0.09
C SER A 82 -2.69 6.15 -0.46
N ALA A 83 -2.60 5.75 -1.72
CA ALA A 83 -3.07 4.44 -2.18
C ALA A 83 -2.26 3.27 -1.59
N ALA A 84 -0.93 3.39 -1.56
CA ALA A 84 -0.04 2.38 -0.98
C ALA A 84 -0.28 2.11 0.52
N ARG A 85 -0.90 3.06 1.22
CA ARG A 85 -1.21 2.94 2.66
C ARG A 85 -2.70 2.81 2.97
N GLY A 86 -3.55 2.73 1.96
CA GLY A 86 -4.99 2.56 2.16
C GLY A 86 -5.74 3.82 2.62
N HIS A 87 -5.17 5.03 2.45
CA HIS A 87 -5.78 6.28 2.92
C HIS A 87 -6.82 6.81 1.91
N VAL A 88 -8.03 6.25 1.94
CA VAL A 88 -9.13 6.57 1.02
C VAL A 88 -9.48 8.06 1.02
N GLU A 89 -9.54 8.70 2.18
CA GLU A 89 -9.90 10.12 2.31
C GLU A 89 -8.86 11.03 1.67
N CYS A 90 -7.58 10.66 1.73
CA CYS A 90 -6.52 11.40 1.04
C CYS A 90 -6.62 11.21 -0.47
N CYS A 91 -6.90 10.00 -0.96
CA CYS A 91 -7.13 9.76 -2.38
C CYS A 91 -8.32 10.57 -2.91
N LYS A 92 -9.45 10.58 -2.19
CA LYS A 92 -10.63 11.40 -2.50
C LYS A 92 -10.26 12.86 -2.64
N PHE A 93 -9.65 13.42 -1.60
CA PHE A 93 -9.25 14.82 -1.59
C PHE A 93 -8.31 15.19 -2.76
N LEU A 94 -7.30 14.37 -3.04
CA LEU A 94 -6.35 14.66 -4.12
C LEU A 94 -7.01 14.62 -5.51
N LEU A 95 -7.91 13.66 -5.74
CA LEU A 95 -8.64 13.56 -7.01
C LEU A 95 -9.65 14.70 -7.19
N ASP A 96 -10.33 15.12 -6.12
CA ASP A 96 -11.25 16.26 -6.16
C ASP A 96 -10.52 17.57 -6.50
N PHE A 97 -9.23 17.68 -6.16
CA PHE A 97 -8.37 18.81 -6.52
C PHE A 97 -7.77 18.72 -7.93
N GLY A 98 -8.09 17.69 -8.72
CA GLY A 98 -7.64 17.54 -10.10
C GLY A 98 -6.18 17.08 -10.22
N VAL A 99 -5.67 16.34 -9.23
CA VAL A 99 -4.36 15.66 -9.34
C VAL A 99 -4.41 14.64 -10.47
N ASN A 100 -3.34 14.57 -11.27
CA ASN A 100 -3.25 13.63 -12.39
C ASN A 100 -3.18 12.18 -11.86
N PRO A 101 -4.22 11.34 -12.10
CA PRO A 101 -4.24 9.96 -11.63
C PRO A 101 -3.32 9.03 -12.42
N ASP A 102 -2.98 9.41 -13.67
CA ASP A 102 -2.20 8.59 -14.60
C ASP A 102 -0.69 8.77 -14.41
N GLN A 103 -0.26 9.49 -13.38
CA GLN A 103 1.16 9.50 -13.02
C GLN A 103 1.62 8.08 -12.72
N VAL A 104 2.74 7.73 -13.32
CA VAL A 104 3.44 6.46 -13.14
C VAL A 104 4.68 6.68 -12.29
N GLY A 105 4.85 5.81 -11.30
CA GLY A 105 5.99 5.83 -10.39
C GLY A 105 6.95 4.68 -10.70
N PRO A 106 7.69 4.20 -9.70
CA PRO A 106 8.57 3.04 -9.84
C PRO A 106 7.82 1.82 -10.37
N PHE A 107 8.48 1.05 -11.23
CA PHE A 107 7.93 -0.14 -11.92
C PHE A 107 6.75 0.18 -12.85
N ASP A 108 6.63 1.42 -13.33
CA ASP A 108 5.52 1.89 -14.17
C ASP A 108 4.16 1.65 -13.53
N MET A 109 4.09 1.75 -12.20
CA MET A 109 2.87 1.55 -11.43
C MET A 109 2.14 2.88 -11.20
N THR A 110 0.83 2.84 -11.37
CA THR A 110 -0.09 3.93 -11.04
C THR A 110 -0.57 3.82 -9.59
N ALA A 111 -1.32 4.81 -9.10
CA ALA A 111 -1.84 4.80 -7.72
C ALA A 111 -2.70 3.56 -7.41
N ILE A 112 -3.53 3.10 -8.35
CA ILE A 112 -4.36 1.90 -8.14
C ILE A 112 -3.51 0.63 -8.04
N ASP A 113 -2.43 0.52 -8.82
CA ASP A 113 -1.51 -0.61 -8.76
C ASP A 113 -0.84 -0.72 -7.40
N PHE A 114 -0.48 0.42 -6.78
CA PHE A 114 0.00 0.44 -5.40
C PHE A 114 -1.06 -0.03 -4.40
N ALA A 115 -2.32 0.37 -4.53
CA ALA A 115 -3.39 -0.11 -3.65
C ALA A 115 -3.57 -1.63 -3.76
N ILE A 116 -3.53 -2.17 -4.98
CA ILE A 116 -3.63 -3.61 -5.26
C ILE A 116 -2.44 -4.37 -4.69
N LEU A 117 -1.21 -3.88 -4.91
CA LEU A 117 0.03 -4.51 -4.44
C LEU A 117 0.05 -4.74 -2.93
N TYR A 118 -0.53 -3.81 -2.16
CA TYR A 118 -0.62 -3.88 -0.70
C TYR A 118 -1.95 -4.45 -0.18
N GLY A 119 -2.87 -4.85 -1.07
CA GLY A 119 -4.15 -5.47 -0.69
C GLY A 119 -5.19 -4.50 -0.13
N TRP A 120 -5.05 -3.19 -0.35
CA TRP A 120 -6.00 -2.19 0.10
C TRP A 120 -7.22 -2.10 -0.82
N TYR A 121 -8.13 -3.08 -0.69
CA TYR A 121 -9.31 -3.19 -1.55
C TYR A 121 -10.18 -1.93 -1.54
N ASN A 122 -10.44 -1.33 -0.37
CA ASN A 122 -11.28 -0.13 -0.27
C ASN A 122 -10.75 1.05 -1.09
N THR A 123 -9.42 1.28 -1.06
CA THR A 123 -8.79 2.30 -1.90
C THR A 123 -8.79 1.92 -3.36
N ALA A 124 -8.50 0.66 -3.70
CA ALA A 124 -8.49 0.21 -5.08
C ALA A 124 -9.89 0.32 -5.71
N TYR A 125 -10.92 -0.09 -4.98
CA TYR A 125 -12.33 0.05 -5.34
C TYR A 125 -12.70 1.51 -5.59
N PHE A 126 -12.32 2.42 -4.70
CA PHE A 126 -12.57 3.85 -4.88
C PHE A 126 -11.88 4.39 -6.13
N LEU A 127 -10.59 4.09 -6.35
CA LEU A 127 -9.84 4.54 -7.53
C LEU A 127 -10.43 3.96 -8.83
N TYR A 128 -10.84 2.69 -8.81
CA TYR A 128 -11.50 2.04 -9.94
C TYR A 128 -12.86 2.66 -10.24
N SER A 129 -13.64 3.01 -9.21
CA SER A 129 -14.91 3.73 -9.36
C SER A 129 -14.75 5.12 -9.99
N TYR A 130 -13.59 5.75 -9.80
CA TYR A 130 -13.22 7.02 -10.41
C TYR A 130 -12.80 6.85 -11.90
N GLY A 131 -12.64 5.62 -12.38
CA GLY A 131 -12.25 5.30 -13.77
C GLY A 131 -10.77 4.95 -13.95
N ILE A 132 -9.99 4.87 -12.87
CA ILE A 132 -8.56 4.53 -12.93
C ILE A 132 -8.43 3.01 -13.06
N ARG A 133 -7.74 2.54 -14.09
CA ARG A 133 -7.59 1.10 -14.37
C ARG A 133 -6.22 0.59 -13.89
N PRO A 134 -6.14 -0.66 -13.39
CA PRO A 134 -4.86 -1.28 -13.12
C PRO A 134 -4.10 -1.48 -14.43
N THR A 135 -2.79 -1.27 -14.38
CA THR A 135 -1.92 -1.41 -15.56
C THR A 135 -1.23 -2.77 -15.61
N LYS A 136 -1.08 -3.42 -14.45
CA LYS A 136 -0.30 -4.65 -14.30
C LYS A 136 -1.16 -5.91 -14.31
N THR A 137 -0.58 -7.01 -14.75
CA THR A 137 -1.18 -8.35 -14.67
C THR A 137 -0.92 -9.01 -13.31
N THR A 138 -1.61 -10.10 -13.01
CA THR A 138 -1.40 -10.88 -11.78
C THR A 138 0.05 -11.35 -11.63
N GLU A 139 0.64 -11.85 -12.71
CA GLU A 139 2.03 -12.35 -12.74
C GLU A 139 3.03 -11.24 -12.41
N GLU A 140 2.83 -10.04 -12.98
CA GLU A 140 3.69 -8.88 -12.69
C GLU A 140 3.57 -8.41 -11.24
N PHE A 141 2.35 -8.44 -10.67
CA PHE A 141 2.16 -8.13 -9.26
C PHE A 141 2.89 -9.14 -8.35
N GLU A 142 2.86 -10.43 -8.69
CA GLU A 142 3.58 -11.47 -7.97
C GLU A 142 5.10 -11.27 -8.04
N GLU A 143 5.65 -10.97 -9.23
CA GLU A 143 7.07 -10.67 -9.37
C GLU A 143 7.50 -9.46 -8.53
N ILE A 144 6.72 -8.38 -8.57
CA ILE A 144 7.01 -7.16 -7.81
C ILE A 144 6.92 -7.43 -6.31
N ARG A 145 5.91 -8.20 -5.90
CA ARG A 145 5.75 -8.67 -4.52
C ARG A 145 6.95 -9.48 -4.05
N GLN A 146 7.43 -10.43 -4.86
CA GLN A 146 8.62 -11.23 -4.54
C GLN A 146 9.88 -10.34 -4.42
N LYS A 147 10.06 -9.40 -5.36
CA LYS A 147 11.19 -8.45 -5.35
C LYS A 147 11.17 -7.52 -4.12
N LYS A 148 9.99 -7.05 -3.69
CA LYS A 148 9.84 -6.13 -2.54
C LYS A 148 9.72 -6.83 -1.18
N GLY A 149 9.36 -8.11 -1.16
CA GLY A 149 9.07 -8.85 0.07
C GLY A 149 7.84 -8.32 0.82
N THR A 150 6.76 -8.00 0.10
CA THR A 150 5.51 -7.52 0.71
C THR A 150 4.64 -8.66 1.26
N LEU A 151 3.60 -8.28 2.02
CA LEU A 151 2.58 -9.19 2.55
C LEU A 151 1.94 -10.04 1.44
N TRP A 152 1.37 -11.18 1.83
CA TRP A 152 0.59 -12.00 0.92
C TRP A 152 -0.69 -11.29 0.51
N VAL A 153 -1.01 -11.33 -0.79
CA VAL A 153 -2.21 -10.77 -1.38
C VAL A 153 -2.68 -11.72 -2.48
N ASP A 154 -3.97 -12.07 -2.47
CA ASP A 154 -4.63 -12.74 -3.59
C ASP A 154 -4.94 -11.73 -4.70
N PHE A 155 -3.98 -11.50 -5.59
CA PHE A 155 -4.17 -10.58 -6.71
C PHE A 155 -5.29 -11.04 -7.66
N SER A 156 -5.46 -12.35 -7.84
CA SER A 156 -6.46 -12.91 -8.75
C SER A 156 -7.88 -12.62 -8.25
N GLY A 157 -8.17 -12.96 -6.99
CA GLY A 157 -9.47 -12.69 -6.37
C GLY A 157 -9.74 -11.20 -6.24
N LEU A 158 -8.71 -10.40 -5.93
CA LEU A 158 -8.83 -8.95 -5.80
C LEU A 158 -9.21 -8.30 -7.15
N LEU A 159 -8.50 -8.63 -8.23
CA LEU A 159 -8.80 -8.10 -9.56
C LEU A 159 -10.19 -8.52 -10.06
N ILE A 160 -10.57 -9.79 -9.88
CA ILE A 160 -11.92 -10.29 -10.22
C ILE A 160 -12.99 -9.52 -9.44
N SER A 161 -12.74 -9.24 -8.16
CA SER A 161 -13.69 -8.50 -7.32
C SER A 161 -13.83 -7.03 -7.74
N LEU A 162 -12.71 -6.40 -8.13
CA LEU A 162 -12.71 -5.05 -8.71
C LEU A 162 -13.46 -5.00 -10.04
N GLU A 163 -13.24 -5.96 -10.93
CA GLU A 163 -13.96 -6.05 -12.21
C GLU A 163 -15.47 -6.20 -12.03
N LYS A 164 -15.87 -6.99 -11.03
CA LYS A 164 -17.28 -7.16 -10.63
C LYS A 164 -17.83 -5.98 -9.83
N MET A 165 -16.99 -5.01 -9.46
CA MET A 165 -17.37 -3.86 -8.63
C MET A 165 -18.09 -4.27 -7.34
N VAL A 166 -17.59 -5.34 -6.70
CA VAL A 166 -18.15 -5.83 -5.43
C VAL A 166 -17.93 -4.77 -4.34
N PRO A 167 -18.98 -4.32 -3.62
CA PRO A 167 -18.82 -3.37 -2.53
C PRO A 167 -17.83 -3.87 -1.47
N PRO A 168 -17.03 -2.98 -0.86
CA PRO A 168 -16.03 -3.37 0.14
C PRO A 168 -16.62 -4.10 1.36
N GLU A 169 -17.88 -3.82 1.70
CA GLU A 169 -18.60 -4.46 2.81
C GLU A 169 -18.89 -5.95 2.58
N GLU A 170 -19.00 -6.37 1.31
CA GLU A 170 -19.28 -7.75 0.91
C GLU A 170 -18.01 -8.50 0.46
N SER A 171 -16.88 -7.80 0.38
CA SER A 171 -15.63 -8.35 -0.13
C SER A 171 -14.88 -9.20 0.91
N PHE A 172 -14.18 -10.22 0.43
CA PHE A 172 -13.33 -11.07 1.27
C PHE A 172 -12.02 -10.36 1.64
N CYS A 173 -11.37 -10.83 2.69
CA CYS A 173 -10.03 -10.36 3.06
C CYS A 173 -8.98 -10.99 2.13
N PHE A 174 -8.46 -10.21 1.18
CA PHE A 174 -7.49 -10.70 0.18
C PHE A 174 -6.06 -10.85 0.72
N THR A 175 -5.78 -10.45 1.96
CA THR A 175 -4.42 -10.47 2.53
C THR A 175 -4.12 -11.70 3.38
N ILE A 176 -5.09 -12.61 3.52
CA ILE A 176 -4.93 -13.84 4.31
C ILE A 176 -4.43 -14.93 3.37
N PRO A 177 -3.22 -15.47 3.57
CA PRO A 177 -2.74 -16.58 2.75
C PRO A 177 -3.69 -17.78 2.90
N PRO A 178 -3.87 -18.60 1.86
CA PRO A 178 -4.62 -19.83 1.99
C PRO A 178 -3.99 -20.66 3.11
N GLU A 179 -4.84 -21.28 3.92
CA GLU A 179 -4.37 -22.33 4.83
C GLU A 179 -3.67 -23.37 3.96
N GLU A 180 -2.39 -23.62 4.23
CA GLU A 180 -1.74 -24.79 3.67
C GLU A 180 -2.63 -25.97 4.05
N PRO A 181 -3.03 -26.84 3.10
CA PRO A 181 -3.79 -28.01 3.46
C PRO A 181 -3.01 -28.66 4.59
N GLU A 182 -3.66 -28.84 5.76
CA GLU A 182 -3.06 -29.59 6.85
C GLU A 182 -2.47 -30.81 6.17
N GLU A 183 -1.14 -30.93 6.17
CA GLU A 183 -0.51 -32.17 5.71
C GLU A 183 -1.25 -33.21 6.54
N LEU A 184 -2.13 -33.97 5.89
CA LEU A 184 -2.86 -35.03 6.53
C LEU A 184 -1.75 -35.82 7.18
N LEU A 185 -1.63 -35.70 8.50
CA LEU A 185 -0.69 -36.46 9.28
C LEU A 185 -1.25 -37.86 9.13
N VAL A 186 -0.86 -38.53 8.04
CA VAL A 186 -1.19 -39.91 7.78
C VAL A 186 -0.57 -40.59 8.97
N ASP A 187 -1.43 -41.08 9.86
CA ASP A 187 -0.99 -41.76 11.06
C ASP A 187 0.00 -42.83 10.61
N PRO A 188 1.28 -42.75 11.03
CA PRO A 188 2.27 -43.75 10.65
C PRO A 188 2.00 -45.09 11.34
N VAL A 189 0.91 -45.20 12.13
CA VAL A 189 0.38 -46.44 12.68
C VAL A 189 -0.65 -47.03 11.69
N PRO A 190 -0.23 -47.92 10.78
CA PRO A 190 -1.16 -48.71 9.99
C PRO A 190 -1.72 -49.84 10.84
N ASP A 191 -2.93 -50.24 10.46
CA ASP A 191 -3.73 -51.35 10.95
C ASP A 191 -3.67 -51.65 12.48
N PRO A 192 -4.78 -51.48 13.22
CA PRO A 192 -4.85 -51.82 14.65
C PRO A 192 -4.65 -53.33 14.94
N ASN A 193 -4.56 -54.15 13.90
CA ASN A 193 -4.32 -55.59 13.98
C ASN A 193 -2.89 -56.00 13.55
N GLU A 194 -2.04 -55.06 13.12
CA GLU A 194 -0.64 -55.38 12.82
C GLU A 194 0.08 -55.80 14.11
N THR A 195 0.73 -56.96 14.10
CA THR A 195 1.53 -57.41 15.24
C THR A 195 2.93 -56.81 15.17
N TRP A 196 3.56 -56.56 16.33
CA TRP A 196 4.93 -56.04 16.42
C TRP A 196 5.94 -56.76 15.50
N LYS A 197 5.80 -58.07 15.31
CA LYS A 197 6.67 -58.86 14.44
C LYS A 197 6.53 -58.51 12.95
N SER A 198 5.30 -58.26 12.50
CA SER A 198 5.01 -57.82 11.12
C SER A 198 5.56 -56.42 10.90
N TRP A 199 5.27 -55.52 11.85
CA TRP A 199 5.76 -54.15 11.82
C TRP A 199 7.30 -54.08 11.75
N PHE A 200 8.00 -54.81 12.63
CA PHE A 200 9.46 -54.84 12.63
C PHE A 200 10.05 -55.36 11.32
N ARG A 201 9.43 -56.39 10.71
CA ARG A 201 9.89 -56.91 9.41
C ARG A 201 9.73 -55.84 8.32
N ARG A 202 8.54 -55.24 8.23
CA ARG A 202 8.19 -54.22 7.23
C ARG A 202 9.12 -53.01 7.30
N VAL A 203 9.40 -52.50 8.51
CA VAL A 203 10.35 -51.40 8.75
C VAL A 203 11.77 -51.78 8.33
N LEU A 204 12.20 -53.01 8.57
CA LEU A 204 13.53 -53.50 8.22
C LEU A 204 13.68 -53.73 6.71
N GLU A 205 12.58 -54.00 6.02
CA GLU A 205 12.48 -54.20 4.56
C GLU A 205 12.18 -52.90 3.78
N PHE A 206 12.02 -51.75 4.47
CA PHE A 206 11.67 -50.44 3.89
C PHE A 206 10.41 -50.46 3.02
N GLU A 207 9.45 -51.31 3.37
CA GLU A 207 8.16 -51.37 2.69
C GLU A 207 7.24 -50.22 3.17
N GLU A 208 6.45 -49.65 2.24
CA GLU A 208 5.46 -48.62 2.57
C GLU A 208 4.40 -49.18 3.55
N PRO A 209 3.84 -48.33 4.44
CA PRO A 209 2.80 -48.72 5.39
C PRO A 209 1.49 -49.20 4.76
#